data_AF-A0A1V1PVG6-F1
#
_entry.id   AF-A0A1V1PVG6-F1
#
_cell.length_a   1.000
_cell.length_b   1.000
_cell.length_c   1.000
_cell.angle_alpha   90.00
_cell.angle_beta   90.00
_cell.angle_gamma   90.00
#
_symmetry.space_group_name_H-M   'P 1'
#
loop_
_entity.id
_entity.type
_entity.pdbx_description
1 polymer ?
#
loop_
_entity_poly.entity_id
_entity_poly.type
_entity_poly.pdbx_seq_one_letter_code
_entity_poly.pdbx_strand_id
1 'polypeptide(L)'
;MRAAPVLIALSLLVAPTAFAQPGQDQMMAAGQSLETSMAAAQAAAARPGDEHMTCDAIQSEMIMTMNDPAMQAQIASLGQWAQSRQNQAQDARSAMSGMAMSSIIGGLASSFIPGAGYAQSLAMQAQISGMQAQADANNRESAAMMGGVENMMPQMMRGQRLYELAEAQECAFLQEMAAPQ
;
A
#
# COMPACT_ATOMS: atom_id res chain seq x y z
N MET A 1 -33.95 32.60 54.24
CA MET A 1 -34.12 33.46 53.06
C MET A 1 -32.74 33.81 52.53
N ARG A 2 -32.32 33.23 51.40
CA ARG A 2 -31.22 33.76 50.57
C ARG A 2 -31.30 33.12 49.18
N ALA A 3 -31.21 34.00 48.18
CA ALA A 3 -31.61 33.83 46.79
C ALA A 3 -30.65 32.94 45.99
N ALA A 4 -31.22 32.15 45.08
CA ALA A 4 -30.51 31.38 44.06
C ALA A 4 -30.28 32.23 42.80
N PRO A 5 -29.09 32.17 42.17
CA PRO A 5 -28.90 32.72 40.84
C PRO A 5 -29.21 31.65 39.78
N VAL A 6 -30.25 31.89 38.99
CA VAL A 6 -30.59 31.13 37.78
C VAL A 6 -29.68 31.64 36.66
N LEU A 7 -28.66 30.85 36.31
CA LEU A 7 -27.85 31.07 35.11
C LEU A 7 -28.51 30.36 33.93
N ILE A 8 -29.14 31.15 33.06
CA ILE A 8 -29.68 30.71 31.77
C ILE A 8 -28.50 30.55 30.82
N ALA A 9 -27.99 29.32 30.69
CA ALA A 9 -27.01 28.96 29.67
C ALA A 9 -27.73 28.69 28.34
N LEU A 10 -27.59 29.62 27.40
CA LEU A 10 -28.10 29.51 26.04
C LEU A 10 -27.23 28.53 25.24
N SER A 11 -27.61 27.25 25.22
CA SER A 11 -26.95 26.22 24.41
C SER A 11 -27.30 26.40 22.93
N LEU A 12 -26.40 27.01 22.16
CA LEU A 12 -26.42 26.98 20.70
C LEU A 12 -26.25 25.51 20.24
N LEU A 13 -27.36 24.87 19.87
CA LEU A 13 -27.36 23.60 19.14
C LEU A 13 -26.83 23.83 17.72
N VAL A 14 -25.52 23.71 17.54
CA VAL A 14 -24.91 23.44 16.23
C VAL A 14 -25.03 21.94 16.00
N ALA A 15 -26.06 21.51 15.28
CA ALA A 15 -26.18 20.12 14.85
C ALA A 15 -25.04 19.82 13.87
N PRO A 16 -24.13 18.86 14.15
CA PRO A 16 -23.18 18.41 13.16
C PRO A 16 -23.98 17.71 12.04
N THR A 17 -24.08 18.35 10.89
CA THR A 17 -24.49 17.68 9.66
C THR A 17 -23.42 16.65 9.32
N ALA A 18 -23.64 15.41 9.78
CA ALA A 18 -22.85 14.26 9.38
C ALA A 18 -23.10 14.02 7.89
N PHE A 19 -22.21 14.57 7.06
CA PHE A 19 -22.09 14.13 5.67
C PHE A 19 -21.53 12.71 5.71
N ALA A 20 -22.40 11.71 5.64
CA ALA A 20 -21.99 10.33 5.41
C ALA A 20 -21.27 10.27 4.06
N GLN A 21 -19.94 10.24 4.08
CA GLN A 21 -19.16 9.98 2.88
C GLN A 21 -19.26 8.47 2.61
N PRO A 22 -19.96 8.04 1.54
CA PRO A 22 -20.22 6.61 1.29
C PRO A 22 -18.96 5.77 1.02
N GLY A 23 -17.76 6.37 1.02
CA GLY A 23 -16.48 5.65 0.92
C GLY A 23 -15.78 5.37 2.25
N GLN A 24 -16.18 6.00 3.36
CA GLN A 24 -15.42 5.91 4.62
C GLN A 24 -15.68 4.59 5.36
N ASP A 25 -16.92 4.10 5.34
CA ASP A 25 -17.30 2.82 5.95
C ASP A 25 -16.68 1.63 5.22
N GLN A 26 -16.61 1.69 3.89
CA GLN A 26 -16.03 0.64 3.06
C GLN A 26 -14.51 0.51 3.29
N MET A 27 -13.83 1.65 3.50
CA MET A 27 -12.41 1.67 3.85
C MET A 27 -12.14 1.13 5.25
N MET A 28 -12.98 1.43 6.25
CA MET A 28 -12.85 0.83 7.59
C MET A 28 -13.07 -0.68 7.57
N ALA A 29 -14.07 -1.17 6.83
CA ALA A 29 -14.34 -2.61 6.71
C ALA A 29 -13.16 -3.36 6.05
N ALA A 30 -12.59 -2.80 4.98
CA ALA A 30 -11.39 -3.36 4.34
C ALA A 30 -10.16 -3.31 5.27
N GLY A 31 -10.04 -2.28 6.10
CA GLY A 31 -8.98 -2.19 7.10
C GLY A 31 -9.05 -3.30 8.14
N GLN A 32 -10.24 -3.60 8.66
CA GLN A 32 -10.43 -4.68 9.64
C GLN A 32 -10.15 -6.07 9.06
N SER A 33 -10.55 -6.34 7.81
CA SER A 33 -10.24 -7.62 7.17
C SER A 33 -8.74 -7.80 6.96
N LEU A 34 -8.04 -6.73 6.57
CA LEU A 34 -6.59 -6.73 6.42
C LEU A 34 -5.87 -6.95 7.76
N GLU A 35 -6.30 -6.29 8.83
CA GLU A 35 -5.69 -6.46 10.16
C GLU A 35 -5.85 -7.89 10.67
N THR A 36 -7.04 -8.48 10.45
CA THR A 36 -7.33 -9.86 10.82
C THR A 36 -6.49 -10.85 10.00
N SER A 37 -6.35 -10.63 8.70
CA SER A 37 -5.53 -11.49 7.84
C SER A 37 -4.04 -11.37 8.17
N MET A 38 -3.55 -10.17 8.54
CA MET A 38 -2.19 -9.97 9.05
C MET A 38 -1.93 -10.73 10.35
N ALA A 39 -2.83 -10.64 11.32
CA ALA A 39 -2.69 -11.36 12.58
C ALA A 39 -2.70 -12.88 12.37
N ALA A 40 -3.59 -13.38 11.50
CA ALA A 40 -3.66 -14.79 11.15
C ALA A 40 -2.40 -15.27 10.40
N ALA A 41 -1.88 -14.46 9.47
CA ALA A 41 -0.66 -14.77 8.75
C ALA A 41 0.57 -14.79 9.68
N GLN A 42 0.67 -13.86 10.64
CA GLN A 42 1.71 -13.87 11.67
C GLN A 42 1.64 -15.13 12.54
N ALA A 43 0.45 -15.49 12.99
CA ALA A 43 0.24 -16.69 13.79
C ALA A 43 0.57 -17.98 13.00
N ALA A 44 0.27 -18.01 11.70
CA ALA A 44 0.60 -19.14 10.83
C ALA A 44 2.09 -19.20 10.46
N ALA A 45 2.78 -18.06 10.42
CA ALA A 45 4.20 -17.99 10.09
C ALA A 45 5.07 -18.61 11.19
N ALA A 46 4.70 -18.43 12.46
CA ALA A 46 5.38 -19.02 13.62
C ALA A 46 4.79 -20.39 13.96
N ARG A 47 5.41 -21.47 13.46
CA ARG A 47 5.02 -22.84 13.83
C ARG A 47 5.76 -23.26 15.10
N PRO A 48 5.06 -23.90 16.07
CA PRO A 48 5.73 -24.47 17.24
C PRO A 48 6.88 -25.41 16.81
N GLY A 49 8.08 -25.19 17.35
CA GLY A 49 9.28 -25.97 17.02
C GLY A 49 10.13 -25.42 15.88
N ASP A 50 9.73 -24.32 15.23
CA ASP A 50 10.57 -23.63 14.24
C ASP A 50 11.92 -23.18 14.86
N GLU A 51 11.95 -22.84 16.17
CA GLU A 51 13.18 -22.54 16.92
C GLU A 51 14.22 -23.67 16.97
N HIS A 52 13.81 -24.91 16.70
CA HIS A 52 14.68 -26.09 16.73
C HIS A 52 15.03 -26.61 15.33
N MET A 53 14.59 -25.93 14.27
CA MET A 53 14.94 -26.32 12.90
C MET A 53 16.44 -26.16 12.66
N THR A 54 17.07 -27.11 11.98
CA THR A 54 18.47 -26.95 11.55
C THR A 54 18.57 -26.05 10.32
N CYS A 55 19.75 -25.49 10.04
CA CYS A 55 19.98 -24.71 8.83
C CYS A 55 19.57 -25.43 7.53
N ASP A 56 19.79 -26.75 7.44
CA ASP A 56 19.36 -27.55 6.28
C ASP A 56 17.83 -27.63 6.17
N ALA A 57 17.14 -27.78 7.31
CA ALA A 57 15.68 -27.79 7.35
C ALA A 57 15.11 -26.43 6.96
N ILE A 58 15.71 -25.33 7.45
CA ILE A 58 15.32 -23.96 7.11
C ILE A 58 15.53 -23.70 5.62
N GLN A 59 16.69 -24.08 5.07
CA GLN A 59 16.98 -23.96 3.65
C GLN A 59 15.99 -24.77 2.80
N SER A 60 15.71 -26.01 3.19
CA SER A 60 14.76 -26.88 2.49
C SER A 60 13.35 -26.28 2.48
N GLU A 61 12.87 -25.78 3.61
CA GLU A 61 11.57 -25.10 3.71
C GLU A 61 11.52 -23.81 2.87
N MET A 62 12.60 -23.03 2.84
CA MET A 62 12.70 -21.84 1.99
C MET A 62 12.63 -22.21 0.50
N ILE A 63 13.33 -23.27 0.08
CA ILE A 63 13.28 -23.80 -1.29
C ILE A 63 11.89 -24.35 -1.62
N MET A 64 11.26 -25.07 -0.70
CA MET A 64 9.89 -25.59 -0.89
C MET A 64 8.89 -24.45 -1.06
N THR A 65 9.00 -23.41 -0.24
CA THR A 65 8.17 -22.19 -0.34
C THR A 65 8.35 -21.52 -1.70
N MET A 66 9.60 -21.39 -2.18
CA MET A 66 9.87 -20.82 -3.50
C MET A 66 9.38 -21.68 -4.67
N ASN A 67 9.38 -23.00 -4.50
CA ASN A 67 8.90 -23.94 -5.51
C ASN A 67 7.39 -24.19 -5.43
N ASP A 68 6.68 -23.53 -4.52
CA ASP A 68 5.24 -23.66 -4.43
C ASP A 68 4.58 -23.14 -5.72
N PRO A 69 3.70 -23.92 -6.37
CA PRO A 69 3.08 -23.54 -7.63
C PRO A 69 2.20 -22.30 -7.51
N ALA A 70 1.60 -22.04 -6.33
CA ALA A 70 0.86 -20.80 -6.09
C ALA A 70 1.82 -19.60 -6.09
N MET A 71 2.99 -19.74 -5.46
CA MET A 71 4.01 -18.69 -5.47
C MET A 71 4.56 -18.44 -6.89
N GLN A 72 4.81 -19.49 -7.68
CA GLN A 72 5.23 -19.34 -9.08
C GLN A 72 4.18 -18.65 -9.95
N ALA A 73 2.91 -19.06 -9.84
CA ALA A 73 1.81 -18.42 -10.55
C ALA A 73 1.67 -16.94 -10.16
N GLN A 74 1.87 -16.64 -8.87
CA GLN A 74 1.84 -15.28 -8.37
C GLN A 74 3.00 -14.44 -8.90
N ILE A 75 4.24 -14.94 -8.84
CA ILE A 75 5.43 -14.27 -9.39
C ILE A 75 5.24 -13.98 -10.88
N ALA A 76 4.68 -14.93 -11.66
CA ALA A 76 4.38 -14.71 -13.06
C ALA A 76 3.36 -13.57 -13.27
N SER A 77 2.30 -13.52 -12.45
CA SER A 77 1.31 -12.45 -12.51
C SER A 77 1.89 -11.08 -12.11
N LEU A 78 2.71 -11.03 -11.06
CA LEU A 78 3.44 -9.85 -10.62
C LEU A 78 4.44 -9.38 -11.67
N GLY A 79 5.12 -10.30 -12.37
CA GLY A 79 6.04 -9.99 -13.46
C GLY A 79 5.34 -9.27 -14.61
N GLN A 80 4.19 -9.77 -15.06
CA GLN A 80 3.40 -9.12 -16.12
C GLN A 80 2.89 -7.74 -15.67
N TRP A 81 2.39 -7.65 -14.44
CA TRP A 81 1.93 -6.39 -13.88
C TRP A 81 3.07 -5.37 -13.76
N ALA A 82 4.22 -5.78 -13.22
CA ALA A 82 5.40 -4.93 -13.07
C ALA A 82 5.92 -4.45 -14.43
N GLN A 83 5.94 -5.31 -15.44
CA GLN A 83 6.34 -4.94 -16.79
C GLN A 83 5.37 -3.94 -17.42
N SER A 84 4.06 -4.14 -17.24
CA SER A 84 3.05 -3.17 -17.70
C SER A 84 3.22 -1.80 -17.04
N ARG A 85 3.53 -1.80 -15.72
CA ARG A 85 3.73 -0.58 -14.95
C ARG A 85 5.04 0.10 -15.31
N GLN A 86 6.09 -0.66 -15.60
CA GLN A 86 7.37 -0.12 -16.07
C GLN A 86 7.23 0.54 -17.43
N ASN A 87 6.46 -0.07 -18.36
CA ASN A 87 6.13 0.54 -19.65
C ASN A 87 5.32 1.82 -19.46
N GLN A 88 4.25 1.79 -18.66
CA GLN A 88 3.47 2.99 -18.34
C GLN A 88 4.34 4.08 -17.68
N ALA A 89 5.27 3.71 -16.81
CA ALA A 89 6.17 4.67 -16.17
C ALA A 89 7.20 5.23 -17.16
N GLN A 90 7.68 4.45 -18.13
CA GLN A 90 8.55 4.93 -19.20
C GLN A 90 7.78 5.87 -20.15
N ASP A 91 6.56 5.53 -20.52
CA ASP A 91 5.68 6.36 -21.35
C ASP A 91 5.28 7.65 -20.62
N ALA A 92 4.98 7.56 -19.33
CA ALA A 92 4.74 8.73 -18.49
C ALA A 92 6.00 9.58 -18.37
N ARG A 93 7.19 9.00 -18.22
CA ARG A 93 8.46 9.75 -18.19
C ARG A 93 8.75 10.42 -19.53
N SER A 94 8.48 9.77 -20.66
CA SER A 94 8.69 10.38 -21.98
C SER A 94 7.69 11.51 -22.23
N ALA A 95 6.41 11.31 -21.92
CA ALA A 95 5.38 12.36 -21.98
C ALA A 95 5.68 13.52 -21.01
N MET A 96 6.11 13.21 -19.79
CA MET A 96 6.48 14.20 -18.78
C MET A 96 7.78 14.90 -19.15
N SER A 97 8.74 14.28 -19.83
CA SER A 97 9.93 14.99 -20.32
C SER A 97 9.55 16.09 -21.34
N GLY A 98 8.55 15.82 -22.19
CA GLY A 98 7.97 16.82 -23.08
C GLY A 98 7.21 17.94 -22.35
N MET A 99 6.49 17.61 -21.27
CA MET A 99 5.67 18.57 -20.50
C MET A 99 6.46 19.32 -19.41
N ALA A 100 7.51 18.72 -18.86
CA ALA A 100 8.43 19.32 -17.87
C ALA A 100 9.24 20.43 -18.53
N MET A 101 9.63 20.25 -19.79
CA MET A 101 10.32 21.32 -20.53
C MET A 101 9.41 22.54 -20.75
N SER A 102 8.12 22.35 -20.98
CA SER A 102 7.16 23.47 -21.13
C SER A 102 6.73 24.08 -19.78
N SER A 103 6.65 23.27 -18.72
CA SER A 103 6.30 23.75 -17.37
C SER A 103 7.48 24.33 -16.59
N ILE A 104 8.75 24.02 -16.91
CA ILE A 104 9.91 24.76 -16.37
C ILE A 104 9.93 26.19 -16.93
N ILE A 105 9.60 26.36 -18.22
CA ILE A 105 9.49 27.69 -18.85
C ILE A 105 8.32 28.49 -18.25
N GLY A 106 7.19 27.86 -17.92
CA GLY A 106 6.07 28.50 -17.21
C GLY A 106 6.25 28.65 -15.69
N GLY A 107 7.02 27.76 -15.06
CA GLY A 107 7.27 27.71 -13.62
C GLY A 107 8.24 28.79 -13.14
N LEU A 108 9.25 29.11 -13.94
CA LEU A 108 10.13 30.26 -13.68
C LEU A 108 9.40 31.62 -13.80
N ALA A 109 8.31 31.68 -14.56
CA ALA A 109 7.48 32.89 -14.65
C ALA A 109 6.48 33.04 -13.47
N SER A 110 6.14 31.96 -12.77
CA SER A 110 5.13 31.95 -11.69
C SER A 110 5.73 32.11 -10.29
N SER A 111 7.04 31.90 -10.10
CA SER A 111 7.71 32.18 -8.82
C SER A 111 7.80 33.67 -8.47
N PHE A 112 7.46 34.56 -9.41
CA PHE A 112 7.39 36.02 -9.21
C PHE A 112 5.95 36.56 -9.09
N ILE A 113 4.91 35.73 -9.14
CA ILE A 113 3.51 36.16 -9.00
C ILE A 113 2.83 35.41 -7.84
N PRO A 114 2.76 36.01 -6.65
CA PRO A 114 1.94 35.51 -5.54
C PRO A 114 0.47 35.42 -5.97
N GLY A 115 -0.05 34.19 -6.15
CA GLY A 115 -1.44 33.95 -6.58
C GLY A 115 -1.63 32.89 -7.66
N ALA A 116 -0.56 32.41 -8.31
CA ALA A 116 -0.66 31.41 -9.38
C ALA A 116 -1.14 30.01 -8.92
N GLY A 117 -1.16 29.73 -7.61
CA GLY A 117 -1.67 28.44 -7.08
C GLY A 117 -3.14 28.14 -7.41
N TYR A 118 -3.95 29.18 -7.67
CA TYR A 118 -5.36 29.02 -8.03
C TYR A 118 -5.56 28.49 -9.46
N ALA A 119 -4.60 28.75 -10.36
CA ALA A 119 -4.66 28.22 -11.73
C ALA A 119 -4.38 26.72 -11.76
N GLN A 120 -3.51 26.23 -10.86
CA GLN A 120 -3.21 24.80 -10.74
C GLN A 120 -4.41 24.01 -10.20
N SER A 121 -5.20 24.57 -9.28
CA SER A 121 -6.42 23.91 -8.78
C SER A 121 -7.54 23.87 -9.84
N LEU A 122 -7.61 24.87 -10.72
CA LEU A 122 -8.63 24.91 -11.78
C LEU A 122 -8.33 23.91 -12.92
N ALA A 123 -7.05 23.74 -13.27
CA ALA A 123 -6.62 22.69 -14.20
C ALA A 123 -6.91 21.28 -13.64
N MET A 124 -6.79 21.10 -12.33
CA MET A 124 -7.10 19.84 -11.66
C MET A 124 -8.60 19.51 -11.69
N GLN A 125 -9.48 20.52 -11.57
CA GLN A 125 -10.93 20.31 -11.56
C GLN A 125 -11.47 19.79 -12.90
N ALA A 126 -10.89 20.19 -14.03
CA ALA A 126 -11.24 19.68 -15.35
C ALA A 126 -10.76 18.23 -15.57
N GLN A 127 -9.74 17.78 -14.83
CA GLN A 127 -9.20 16.42 -14.94
C GLN A 127 -10.04 15.39 -14.15
N ILE A 128 -10.78 15.82 -13.12
CA ILE A 128 -11.55 14.95 -12.23
C ILE A 128 -12.65 14.15 -12.96
N SER A 129 -13.31 14.72 -13.98
CA SER A 129 -14.39 14.01 -14.69
C SER A 129 -13.89 12.84 -15.54
N GLY A 130 -12.68 12.94 -16.11
CA GLY A 130 -12.03 11.81 -16.79
C GLY A 130 -11.44 10.81 -15.80
N MET A 131 -11.03 11.27 -14.63
CA MET A 131 -10.42 10.45 -13.59
C MET A 131 -11.43 9.49 -12.93
N GLN A 132 -12.73 9.78 -12.96
CA GLN A 132 -13.73 8.95 -12.29
C GLN A 132 -13.90 7.57 -12.96
N ALA A 133 -13.98 7.52 -14.29
CA ALA A 133 -14.00 6.25 -15.03
C ALA A 133 -12.69 5.47 -14.88
N GLN A 134 -11.56 6.19 -14.83
CA GLN A 134 -10.26 5.58 -14.57
C GLN A 134 -10.11 5.10 -13.12
N ALA A 135 -10.73 5.78 -12.16
CA ALA A 135 -10.75 5.40 -10.76
C ALA A 135 -11.57 4.13 -10.54
N ASP A 136 -12.68 3.94 -11.25
CA ASP A 136 -13.44 2.68 -11.19
C ASP A 136 -12.64 1.51 -11.77
N ALA A 137 -11.93 1.72 -12.89
CA ALA A 137 -11.05 0.71 -13.45
C ALA A 137 -9.87 0.38 -12.51
N ASN A 138 -9.22 1.41 -11.96
CA ASN A 138 -8.16 1.26 -10.95
C ASN A 138 -8.66 0.60 -9.67
N ASN A 139 -9.89 0.86 -9.24
CA ASN A 139 -10.46 0.23 -8.05
C ASN A 139 -10.67 -1.27 -8.27
N ARG A 140 -11.12 -1.69 -9.45
CA ARG A 140 -11.24 -3.10 -9.80
C ARG A 140 -9.87 -3.78 -9.87
N GLU A 141 -8.88 -3.11 -10.47
CA GLU A 141 -7.50 -3.59 -10.51
C GLU A 141 -6.90 -3.69 -9.09
N SER A 142 -7.13 -2.67 -8.25
CA SER A 142 -6.66 -2.64 -6.87
C SER A 142 -7.32 -3.73 -6.02
N ALA A 143 -8.60 -4.02 -6.23
CA ALA A 143 -9.30 -5.11 -5.55
C ALA A 143 -8.74 -6.48 -5.96
N ALA A 144 -8.47 -6.68 -7.26
CA ALA A 144 -7.81 -7.90 -7.73
C ALA A 144 -6.40 -8.05 -7.15
N MET A 145 -5.66 -6.94 -7.06
CA MET A 145 -4.33 -6.92 -6.44
C MET A 145 -4.39 -7.23 -4.94
N MET A 146 -5.33 -6.65 -4.19
CA MET A 146 -5.53 -6.96 -2.76
C MET A 146 -5.85 -8.44 -2.54
N GLY A 147 -6.75 -9.02 -3.35
CA GLY A 147 -7.04 -10.46 -3.27
C GLY A 147 -5.82 -11.33 -3.55
N GLY A 148 -4.91 -10.87 -4.43
CA GLY A 148 -3.61 -11.51 -4.60
C GLY A 148 -2.72 -11.40 -3.36
N VAL A 149 -2.65 -10.21 -2.74
CA VAL A 149 -1.81 -9.96 -1.56
C VAL A 149 -2.22 -10.81 -0.37
N GLU A 150 -3.52 -11.01 -0.12
CA GLU A 150 -4.00 -11.86 0.98
C GLU A 150 -3.50 -13.31 0.87
N ASN A 151 -3.42 -13.84 -0.35
CA ASN A 151 -2.88 -15.19 -0.60
C ASN A 151 -1.35 -15.25 -0.49
N MET A 152 -0.66 -14.15 -0.78
CA MET A 152 0.80 -14.07 -0.75
C MET A 152 1.34 -13.79 0.66
N MET A 153 0.57 -13.08 1.48
CA MET A 153 0.99 -12.60 2.79
C MET A 153 1.49 -13.74 3.71
N PRO A 154 0.82 -14.89 3.84
CA PRO A 154 1.31 -15.98 4.68
C PRO A 154 2.68 -16.50 4.23
N GLN A 155 2.91 -16.63 2.92
CA GLN A 155 4.18 -17.10 2.38
C GLN A 155 5.30 -16.09 2.59
N MET A 156 5.02 -14.79 2.42
CA MET A 156 6.01 -13.75 2.73
C MET A 156 6.37 -13.73 4.22
N MET A 157 5.38 -13.81 5.11
CA MET A 157 5.62 -13.81 6.55
C MET A 157 6.36 -15.07 6.99
N ARG A 158 6.04 -16.22 6.39
CA ARG A 158 6.81 -17.46 6.58
C ARG A 158 8.26 -17.29 6.13
N GLY A 159 8.47 -16.69 4.96
CA GLY A 159 9.81 -16.40 4.44
C GLY A 159 10.62 -15.49 5.38
N GLN A 160 10.02 -14.42 5.90
CA GLN A 160 10.65 -13.54 6.88
C GLN A 160 11.03 -14.30 8.15
N ARG A 161 10.13 -15.14 8.68
CA ARG A 161 10.41 -15.95 9.86
C ARG A 161 11.55 -16.95 9.64
N LEU A 162 11.55 -17.64 8.50
CA LEU A 162 12.64 -18.55 8.13
C LEU A 162 13.96 -17.81 7.97
N TYR A 163 13.94 -16.58 7.45
CA TYR A 163 15.12 -15.73 7.34
C TYR A 163 15.65 -15.32 8.73
N GLU A 164 14.80 -14.84 9.63
CA GLU A 164 15.18 -14.51 11.01
C GLU A 164 15.79 -15.71 11.73
N LEU A 165 15.20 -16.90 11.55
CA LEU A 165 15.71 -18.14 12.14
C LEU A 165 17.06 -18.54 11.53
N ALA A 166 17.21 -18.39 10.21
CA ALA A 166 18.48 -18.65 9.55
C ALA A 166 19.58 -17.67 10.00
N GLU A 167 19.23 -16.41 10.22
CA GLU A 167 20.14 -15.40 10.76
C GLU A 167 20.52 -15.71 12.20
N ALA A 168 19.55 -16.05 13.04
CA ALA A 168 19.78 -16.43 14.44
C ALA A 168 20.64 -17.70 14.58
N GLN A 169 20.62 -18.59 13.60
CA GLN A 169 21.48 -19.78 13.54
C GLN A 169 22.75 -19.60 12.69
N GLU A 170 23.00 -18.39 12.20
CA GLU A 170 24.19 -18.05 11.40
C GLU A 170 24.40 -18.98 10.20
N CYS A 171 23.31 -19.37 9.53
CA CYS A 171 23.37 -20.36 8.47
C CYS A 171 24.28 -19.92 7.31
N ALA A 172 25.21 -20.79 6.91
CA ALA A 172 26.25 -20.48 5.92
C ALA A 172 25.68 -19.98 4.57
N PHE A 173 24.52 -20.49 4.15
CA PHE A 173 23.90 -20.08 2.89
C PHE A 173 23.47 -18.59 2.87
N LEU A 174 23.18 -17.98 4.04
CA LEU A 174 22.90 -16.55 4.11
C LEU A 174 24.16 -15.71 3.85
N GLN A 175 25.32 -16.19 4.32
CA GLN A 175 26.60 -15.53 4.12
C GLN A 175 26.98 -15.52 2.63
N GLU A 176 26.67 -16.60 1.91
CA GLU A 176 26.93 -16.71 0.48
C GLU A 176 26.03 -15.78 -0.36
N MET A 177 24.79 -15.52 0.08
CA MET A 177 23.91 -14.55 -0.56
C MET A 177 24.26 -13.09 -0.23
N ALA A 178 24.87 -12.83 0.93
CA ALA A 178 25.28 -11.49 1.35
C ALA A 178 26.60 -11.04 0.69
N ALA A 179 27.40 -11.97 0.16
CA ALA A 179 28.60 -11.64 -0.58
C ALA A 179 28.23 -11.00 -1.93
N PRO A 180 28.61 -9.74 -2.20
CA PRO A 180 28.42 -9.15 -3.51
C PRO A 180 29.27 -9.93 -4.52
N GLN A 181 28.61 -10.46 -5.56
CA GLN A 181 29.31 -11.02 -6.73
C GLN A 181 29.77 -9.92 -7.68
#